data_AF-A0A957TUW8-F1
#
_entry.id   AF-A0A957TUW8-F1
#
_cell.length_a   1.000
_cell.length_b   1.000
_cell.length_c   1.000
_cell.angle_alpha   90.00
_cell.angle_beta   90.00
_cell.angle_gamma   90.00
#
_symmetry.space_group_name_H-M   'P 1'
#
loop_
_entity.id
_entity.type
_entity.pdbx_description
1 polymer ?
#
loop_
_entity_poly.entity_id
_entity_poly.type
_entity_poly.pdbx_seq_one_letter_code
_entity_poly.pdbx_strand_id
1 'polypeptide(L)'
;QNGYNEEIGMSETYPTHDAPNFQRGGHGLFSTAGDYMRFAQMLLNGGELDGARILGRKTVEFMHSNHVPLKLLPYQIGPVAPAPGYGFGLGSRVLLDPPATGVPGSVGEFGWAGAAKTYYWVDPQEELIGVFMSQFMMAMALPDMDFRVLAYQALVD
;
A
#
# COMPACT_ATOMS: atom_id res chain seq x y z
N GLN A 1 20.46 7.77 -28.26
CA GLN A 1 19.80 6.45 -28.17
C GLN A 1 20.89 5.41 -28.12
N ASN A 2 21.07 4.78 -26.97
CA ASN A 2 21.76 3.51 -26.73
C ASN A 2 21.45 3.20 -25.25
N GLY A 3 20.19 2.83 -25.00
CA GLY A 3 19.80 2.32 -23.70
C GLY A 3 20.41 0.95 -23.58
N TYR A 4 21.34 0.79 -22.64
CA TYR A 4 21.80 -0.53 -22.23
C TYR A 4 20.61 -1.18 -21.50
N ASN A 5 19.79 -1.91 -22.24
CA ASN A 5 18.99 -2.98 -21.66
C ASN A 5 19.96 -4.14 -21.44
N GLU A 6 20.80 -4.05 -20.41
CA GLU A 6 21.39 -5.26 -19.86
C GLU A 6 20.24 -6.05 -19.24
N GLU A 7 20.06 -7.28 -19.73
CA GLU A 7 19.25 -8.27 -19.05
C GLU A 7 19.94 -8.57 -17.73
N ILE A 8 19.55 -7.85 -16.68
CA ILE A 8 19.93 -8.21 -15.32
C ILE A 8 19.14 -9.46 -15.01
N GLY A 9 19.81 -10.61 -15.08
CA GLY A 9 19.26 -11.87 -14.63
C GLY A 9 18.85 -11.69 -13.17
N MET A 10 17.55 -11.57 -12.91
CA MET A 10 17.01 -11.44 -11.55
C MET A 10 17.64 -12.49 -10.65
N SER A 11 17.87 -13.71 -11.18
CA SER A 11 18.57 -14.87 -10.59
C SER A 11 19.87 -14.51 -9.88
N GLU A 12 20.65 -13.58 -10.42
CA GLU A 12 21.97 -13.19 -9.92
C GLU A 12 21.91 -12.00 -8.94
N THR A 13 20.81 -11.25 -8.96
CA THR A 13 20.52 -10.19 -7.97
C THR A 13 19.70 -10.69 -6.78
N TYR A 14 19.25 -11.95 -6.79
CA TYR A 14 18.55 -12.50 -5.64
C TYR A 14 19.50 -12.57 -4.44
N PRO A 15 19.06 -12.11 -3.27
CA PRO A 15 19.78 -12.37 -2.02
C PRO A 15 19.75 -13.86 -1.64
N THR A 16 19.32 -14.78 -2.51
CA THR A 16 19.21 -16.21 -2.21
C THR A 16 20.54 -16.94 -2.17
N HIS A 17 21.62 -16.37 -2.73
CA HIS A 17 22.94 -16.98 -2.59
C HIS A 17 23.48 -16.91 -1.14
N ASP A 18 23.00 -15.95 -0.34
CA ASP A 18 23.15 -15.85 1.12
C ASP A 18 21.78 -15.70 1.84
N ALA A 19 20.76 -16.41 1.34
CA ALA A 19 19.34 -16.25 1.70
C ALA A 19 18.98 -16.26 3.19
N PRO A 20 19.57 -17.12 4.06
CA PRO A 20 18.95 -17.37 5.37
C PRO A 20 18.98 -16.16 6.30
N ASN A 21 19.81 -15.15 6.02
CA ASN A 21 20.03 -14.00 6.90
C ASN A 21 19.57 -12.65 6.31
N PHE A 22 19.06 -12.60 5.08
CA PHE A 22 18.57 -11.35 4.50
C PHE A 22 17.13 -11.05 4.95
N GLN A 23 17.00 -10.34 6.06
CA GLN A 23 15.71 -9.96 6.64
C GLN A 23 15.72 -8.46 6.97
N ARG A 24 14.69 -7.74 6.51
CA ARG A 24 14.50 -6.30 6.78
C ARG A 24 13.01 -6.05 7.04
N GLY A 25 12.71 -5.13 7.96
CA GLY A 25 11.32 -4.80 8.32
C GLY A 25 10.62 -3.81 7.39
N GLY A 26 11.38 -3.05 6.58
CA GLY A 26 10.84 -1.97 5.74
C GLY A 26 10.93 -2.18 4.22
N HIS A 27 11.60 -3.24 3.76
CA HIS A 27 11.76 -3.58 2.34
C HIS A 27 12.30 -5.01 2.19
N GLY A 28 12.45 -5.49 0.96
CA GLY A 28 13.16 -6.76 0.65
C GLY A 28 12.29 -8.01 0.61
N LEU A 29 10.97 -7.88 0.84
CA LEU A 29 10.03 -8.97 0.62
C LEU A 29 9.76 -9.16 -0.88
N PHE A 30 9.72 -10.41 -1.29
CA PHE A 30 9.15 -10.84 -2.56
C PHE A 30 7.75 -11.40 -2.29
N SER A 31 6.79 -11.07 -3.16
CA SER A 31 5.41 -11.51 -3.03
C SER A 31 4.73 -11.49 -4.40
N THR A 32 3.53 -12.03 -4.46
CA THR A 32 2.67 -11.99 -5.65
C THR A 32 1.45 -11.12 -5.40
N ALA A 33 0.74 -10.71 -6.46
CA ALA A 33 -0.54 -10.01 -6.30
C ALA A 33 -1.55 -10.85 -5.48
N GLY A 34 -1.58 -12.17 -5.67
CA GLY A 34 -2.45 -13.08 -4.92
C GLY A 34 -2.09 -13.18 -3.44
N ASP A 35 -0.80 -13.29 -3.11
CA ASP A 35 -0.35 -13.34 -1.72
C ASP A 35 -0.65 -12.02 -0.98
N TYR A 36 -0.40 -10.89 -1.63
CA TYR A 36 -0.68 -9.58 -1.05
C TYR A 36 -2.18 -9.31 -0.92
N MET A 37 -3.00 -9.83 -1.85
CA MET A 37 -4.45 -9.80 -1.74
C MET A 37 -4.95 -10.57 -0.52
N ARG A 38 -4.39 -11.75 -0.22
CA ARG A 38 -4.72 -12.52 1.00
C ARG A 38 -4.39 -11.74 2.26
N PHE A 39 -3.25 -11.05 2.30
CA PHE A 39 -2.89 -10.15 3.39
C PHE A 39 -3.90 -9.00 3.56
N ALA A 40 -4.25 -8.32 2.46
CA ALA A 40 -5.23 -7.23 2.50
C ALA A 40 -6.64 -7.73 2.88
N GLN A 41 -7.04 -8.92 2.41
CA GLN A 41 -8.31 -9.55 2.79
C GLN A 41 -8.38 -9.87 4.28
N MET A 42 -7.28 -10.34 4.86
CA MET A 42 -7.18 -10.54 6.31
C MET A 42 -7.45 -9.24 7.07
N LEU A 43 -6.92 -8.11 6.60
CA LEU A 43 -7.16 -6.80 7.21
C LEU A 43 -8.61 -6.33 7.01
N LEU A 44 -9.18 -6.48 5.80
CA LEU A 44 -10.58 -6.14 5.52
C LEU A 44 -11.53 -6.91 6.44
N ASN A 45 -11.25 -8.20 6.66
CA ASN A 45 -12.02 -9.08 7.56
C ASN A 45 -11.78 -8.80 9.06
N GLY A 46 -11.07 -7.72 9.42
CA GLY A 46 -10.79 -7.39 10.82
C GLY A 46 -9.86 -8.40 11.50
N GLY A 47 -8.87 -8.91 10.78
CA GLY A 47 -7.80 -9.74 11.33
C GLY A 47 -7.95 -11.25 11.11
N GLU A 48 -8.89 -11.68 10.26
CA GLU A 48 -9.22 -13.08 10.05
C GLU A 48 -9.14 -13.47 8.57
N LEU A 49 -8.57 -14.64 8.28
CA LEU A 49 -8.52 -15.17 6.92
C LEU A 49 -8.73 -16.68 6.95
N ASP A 50 -9.57 -17.20 6.07
CA ASP A 50 -9.85 -18.63 5.91
C ASP A 50 -10.22 -19.33 7.24
N GLY A 51 -10.97 -18.64 8.11
CA GLY A 51 -11.40 -19.14 9.42
C GLY A 51 -10.33 -19.10 10.53
N ALA A 52 -9.13 -18.57 10.23
CA ALA A 52 -8.05 -18.40 11.20
C ALA A 52 -7.91 -16.93 11.60
N ARG A 53 -7.98 -16.66 12.91
CA ARG A 53 -7.74 -15.33 13.48
C ARG A 53 -6.24 -15.07 13.63
N ILE A 54 -5.74 -14.09 12.89
CA ILE A 54 -4.33 -13.66 12.88
C ILE A 54 -4.15 -12.43 13.77
N LEU A 55 -5.09 -11.47 13.70
CA LEU A 55 -5.13 -10.29 14.55
C LEU A 55 -6.51 -10.13 15.20
N GLY A 56 -6.55 -9.47 16.36
CA GLY A 56 -7.82 -9.07 16.97
C GLY A 56 -8.46 -7.94 16.15
N ARG A 57 -9.80 -7.97 15.99
CA ARG A 57 -10.52 -6.91 15.27
C ARG A 57 -10.19 -5.51 15.80
N LYS A 58 -10.20 -5.33 17.12
CA LYS A 58 -9.84 -4.06 17.76
C LYS A 58 -8.38 -3.66 17.54
N THR A 59 -7.48 -4.63 17.33
CA THR A 59 -6.09 -4.36 16.95
C THR A 59 -6.01 -3.79 15.54
N VAL A 60 -6.74 -4.37 14.57
CA VAL A 60 -6.77 -3.85 13.19
C VAL A 60 -7.36 -2.43 13.16
N GLU A 61 -8.48 -2.21 13.84
CA GLU A 61 -9.09 -0.87 13.96
C GLU A 61 -8.12 0.16 14.57
N PHE A 62 -7.41 -0.23 15.64
CA PHE A 62 -6.43 0.65 16.29
C PHE A 62 -5.19 0.88 15.42
N MET A 63 -4.70 -0.14 14.71
CA MET A 63 -3.57 0.00 13.79
C MET A 63 -3.86 1.00 12.68
N HIS A 64 -5.08 1.00 12.15
CA HIS A 64 -5.48 1.85 11.02
C HIS A 64 -6.25 3.11 11.44
N SER A 65 -6.17 3.53 12.70
CA SER A 65 -6.53 4.88 13.12
C SER A 65 -5.35 5.84 12.94
N ASN A 66 -5.60 7.14 12.77
CA ASN A 66 -4.53 8.12 12.73
C ASN A 66 -3.85 8.27 14.11
N HIS A 67 -2.53 8.04 14.15
CA HIS A 67 -1.68 8.18 15.34
C HIS A 67 -0.81 9.44 15.31
N VAL A 68 -0.87 10.23 14.24
CA VAL A 68 -0.12 11.49 14.11
C VAL A 68 -0.96 12.67 14.60
N PRO A 69 -0.47 13.50 15.54
CA PRO A 69 -1.18 14.71 15.96
C PRO A 69 -1.57 15.59 14.77
N LEU A 70 -2.81 16.08 14.73
CA LEU A 70 -3.34 16.85 13.60
C LEU A 70 -2.49 18.09 13.24
N LYS A 71 -1.85 18.72 14.22
CA LYS A 71 -0.94 19.87 14.01
C LYS A 71 0.34 19.53 13.24
N LEU A 72 0.66 18.25 13.08
CA LEU A 72 1.80 17.75 12.31
C LEU A 72 1.39 17.25 10.92
N LEU A 73 0.11 17.42 10.54
CA LEU A 73 -0.40 17.13 9.22
C LEU A 73 -0.48 18.41 8.36
N PRO A 74 -0.33 18.32 7.02
CA PRO A 74 -0.02 17.10 6.27
C PRO A 74 1.41 16.62 6.51
N TYR A 75 1.60 15.30 6.62
CA TYR A 75 2.94 14.72 6.65
C TYR A 75 3.56 14.70 5.23
N GLN A 76 4.87 14.52 5.18
CA GLN A 76 5.63 14.46 3.92
C GLN A 76 6.62 13.28 3.96
N ILE A 77 6.79 12.59 2.83
CA ILE A 77 7.75 11.49 2.67
C ILE A 77 8.91 11.97 1.82
N GLY A 78 10.06 12.26 2.44
CA GLY A 78 11.26 12.71 1.73
C GLY A 78 10.99 13.89 0.79
N PRO A 79 11.43 13.87 -0.48
CA PRO A 79 11.23 14.97 -1.43
C PRO A 79 9.83 14.98 -2.09
N VAL A 80 8.93 14.05 -1.74
CA VAL A 80 7.56 14.01 -2.29
C VAL A 80 6.75 15.20 -1.76
N ALA A 81 5.73 15.62 -2.50
CA ALA A 81 4.78 16.63 -2.01
C ALA A 81 4.11 16.17 -0.69
N PRO A 82 3.68 17.12 0.18
CA PRO A 82 2.88 16.78 1.35
C PRO A 82 1.64 15.96 0.98
N ALA A 83 1.16 15.12 1.90
CA ALA A 83 -0.01 14.28 1.72
C ALA A 83 -1.25 14.91 2.40
N PRO A 84 -1.94 15.87 1.75
CA PRO A 84 -3.17 16.44 2.30
C PRO A 84 -4.25 15.37 2.44
N GLY A 85 -5.12 15.52 3.44
CA GLY A 85 -6.22 14.61 3.70
C GLY A 85 -5.84 13.23 4.25
N TYR A 86 -4.54 12.93 4.44
CA TYR A 86 -4.08 11.68 5.02
C TYR A 86 -3.46 11.88 6.40
N GLY A 87 -3.81 10.97 7.31
CA GLY A 87 -3.07 10.67 8.53
C GLY A 87 -2.15 9.47 8.35
N PHE A 88 -1.51 9.05 9.43
CA PHE A 88 -0.66 7.86 9.44
C PHE A 88 -0.95 7.00 10.66
N GLY A 89 -1.21 5.72 10.41
CA GLY A 89 -1.45 4.69 11.42
C GLY A 89 -0.20 3.91 11.77
N LEU A 90 -0.37 2.74 12.37
CA LEU A 90 0.71 1.79 12.63
C LEU A 90 0.98 0.95 11.38
N GLY A 91 1.78 1.50 10.46
CA GLY A 91 2.24 0.80 9.26
C GLY A 91 1.49 1.15 7.96
N SER A 92 0.56 2.10 7.99
CA SER A 92 -0.21 2.52 6.82
C SER A 92 -0.53 4.01 6.83
N ARG A 93 -0.75 4.60 5.65
CA ARG A 93 -1.53 5.84 5.56
C ARG A 93 -2.99 5.56 5.92
N VAL A 94 -3.71 6.60 6.36
CA VAL A 94 -5.14 6.52 6.71
C VAL A 94 -5.85 7.74 6.11
N LEU A 95 -6.90 7.52 5.33
CA LEU A 95 -7.69 8.60 4.72
C LEU A 95 -8.54 9.31 5.76
N LEU A 96 -8.38 10.63 5.90
CA LEU A 96 -9.10 11.48 6.86
C LEU A 96 -10.07 12.46 6.18
N ASP A 97 -9.68 12.98 5.00
CA ASP A 97 -10.44 13.99 4.26
C ASP A 97 -10.28 13.75 2.74
N PRO A 98 -11.20 12.99 2.11
CA PRO A 98 -11.13 12.69 0.68
C PRO A 98 -11.07 13.94 -0.23
N PRO A 99 -11.90 14.98 -0.05
CA PRO A 99 -11.76 16.24 -0.80
C PRO A 99 -10.34 16.84 -0.77
N ALA A 100 -9.67 16.82 0.38
CA ALA A 100 -8.30 17.35 0.48
C ALA A 100 -7.26 16.51 -0.29
N THR A 101 -7.53 15.23 -0.55
CA THR A 101 -6.64 14.35 -1.33
C THR A 101 -6.77 14.53 -2.84
N GLY A 102 -7.91 15.06 -3.32
CA GLY A 102 -8.23 15.14 -4.75
C GLY A 102 -8.53 13.79 -5.44
N VAL A 103 -8.63 12.69 -4.69
CA VAL A 103 -8.98 11.36 -5.21
C VAL A 103 -10.15 10.75 -4.42
N PRO A 104 -11.00 9.90 -5.05
CA PRO A 104 -12.09 9.22 -4.37
C PRO A 104 -11.60 8.20 -3.33
N GLY A 105 -12.43 7.99 -2.31
CA GLY A 105 -12.24 7.01 -1.26
C GLY A 105 -13.04 7.35 -0.01
N SER A 106 -13.16 6.39 0.90
CA SER A 106 -13.93 6.55 2.14
C SER A 106 -13.02 6.84 3.34
N VAL A 107 -13.50 7.67 4.27
CA VAL A 107 -12.74 7.99 5.50
C VAL A 107 -12.41 6.69 6.25
N GLY A 108 -11.15 6.53 6.66
CA GLY A 108 -10.67 5.30 7.29
C GLY A 108 -10.13 4.25 6.32
N GLU A 109 -10.23 4.46 5.00
CA GLU A 109 -9.46 3.70 4.01
C GLU A 109 -7.96 3.77 4.35
N PHE A 110 -7.27 2.64 4.28
CA PHE A 110 -5.86 2.56 4.63
C PHE A 110 -5.06 1.75 3.62
N GLY A 111 -3.77 2.06 3.50
CA GLY A 111 -2.90 1.39 2.56
C GLY A 111 -1.46 1.86 2.64
N TRP A 112 -0.62 1.32 1.75
CA TRP A 112 0.75 1.79 1.58
C TRP A 112 1.30 1.48 0.18
N ALA A 113 2.49 2.00 -0.09
CA ALA A 113 3.16 1.90 -1.37
C ALA A 113 4.57 1.34 -1.22
N GLY A 114 5.06 0.72 -2.30
CA GLY A 114 6.46 0.34 -2.45
C GLY A 114 7.16 1.22 -3.48
N ALA A 115 8.49 1.36 -3.35
CA ALA A 115 9.29 2.22 -4.22
C ALA A 115 9.19 1.85 -5.72
N ALA A 116 8.95 0.58 -6.03
CA ALA A 116 8.79 0.07 -7.40
C ALA A 116 7.35 0.19 -7.95
N LYS A 117 6.54 1.11 -7.39
CA LYS A 117 5.15 1.39 -7.76
C LYS A 117 4.16 0.26 -7.46
N THR A 118 4.50 -0.63 -6.53
CA THR A 118 3.49 -1.50 -5.92
C THR A 118 2.61 -0.66 -5.00
N TYR A 119 1.31 -0.89 -5.00
CA TYR A 119 0.37 -0.13 -4.20
C TYR A 119 -0.78 -1.03 -3.74
N TYR A 120 -1.23 -0.84 -2.51
CA TYR A 120 -2.45 -1.46 -2.04
C TYR A 120 -3.28 -0.49 -1.21
N TRP A 121 -4.59 -0.73 -1.19
CA TRP A 121 -5.50 -0.10 -0.27
C TRP A 121 -6.62 -1.04 0.15
N VAL A 122 -7.18 -0.78 1.32
CA VAL A 122 -8.34 -1.46 1.88
C VAL A 122 -9.32 -0.38 2.29
N ASP A 123 -10.54 -0.47 1.78
CA ASP A 123 -11.65 0.39 2.13
C ASP A 123 -12.74 -0.44 2.81
N PRO A 124 -12.80 -0.45 4.15
CA PRO A 124 -13.80 -1.20 4.87
C PRO A 124 -15.24 -0.73 4.65
N GLN A 125 -15.46 0.51 4.21
CA GLN A 125 -16.82 1.01 3.96
C GLN A 125 -17.38 0.47 2.66
N GLU A 126 -16.53 0.31 1.65
CA GLU A 126 -16.89 -0.22 0.32
C GLU A 126 -16.66 -1.74 0.19
N GLU A 127 -16.24 -2.41 1.27
CA GLU A 127 -15.77 -3.80 1.25
C GLU A 127 -14.75 -4.09 0.13
N LEU A 128 -13.91 -3.09 -0.16
CA LEU A 128 -13.06 -3.05 -1.35
C LEU A 128 -11.57 -3.21 -0.99
N ILE A 129 -10.86 -3.98 -1.81
CA ILE A 129 -9.40 -4.06 -1.79
C ILE A 129 -8.88 -3.77 -3.19
N GLY A 130 -7.87 -2.91 -3.26
CA GLY A 130 -7.05 -2.75 -4.44
C GLY A 130 -5.63 -3.24 -4.21
N VAL A 131 -5.12 -4.01 -5.16
CA VAL A 131 -3.71 -4.43 -5.22
C VAL A 131 -3.18 -4.17 -6.63
N PHE A 132 -2.19 -3.30 -6.74
CA PHE A 132 -1.50 -2.99 -7.98
C PHE A 132 -0.02 -3.39 -7.84
N MET A 133 0.48 -4.18 -8.79
CA MET A 133 1.85 -4.68 -8.79
C MET A 133 2.57 -4.25 -10.07
N SER A 134 3.67 -3.53 -9.90
CA SER A 134 4.61 -3.16 -10.97
C SER A 134 6.03 -3.25 -10.43
N GLN A 135 7.03 -3.16 -11.32
CA GLN A 135 8.46 -3.14 -10.98
C GLN A 135 9.13 -1.97 -11.70
N PHE A 136 8.77 -0.76 -11.30
CA PHE A 136 9.19 0.45 -12.01
C PHE A 136 9.56 1.58 -11.05
N MET A 137 10.84 1.98 -11.00
CA MET A 137 11.36 2.94 -10.00
C MET A 137 11.64 4.34 -10.54
N MET A 138 11.56 4.57 -11.86
CA MET A 138 12.04 5.79 -12.50
C MET A 138 11.04 6.38 -13.51
N ALA A 139 9.94 6.96 -13.04
CA ALA A 139 9.26 8.06 -13.74
C ALA A 139 8.27 8.80 -12.83
N MET A 140 7.86 9.97 -13.30
CA MET A 140 6.77 10.78 -12.74
C MET A 140 5.39 10.13 -12.91
N ALA A 141 5.25 9.06 -13.69
CA ALA A 141 3.99 8.36 -13.87
C ALA A 141 3.49 7.74 -12.54
N LEU A 142 2.18 7.81 -12.34
CA LEU A 142 1.48 7.28 -11.16
C LEU A 142 0.38 6.29 -11.57
N PRO A 143 0.72 5.22 -12.31
CA PRO A 143 -0.28 4.25 -12.80
C PRO A 143 -1.03 3.56 -11.66
N ASP A 144 -0.41 3.46 -10.49
CA ASP A 144 -1.00 2.98 -9.24
C ASP A 144 -2.16 3.88 -8.77
N MET A 145 -2.00 5.20 -8.88
CA MET A 145 -3.04 6.17 -8.54
C MET A 145 -4.14 6.20 -9.60
N ASP A 146 -3.79 6.14 -10.88
CA ASP A 146 -4.77 6.05 -11.98
C ASP A 146 -5.64 4.79 -11.81
N PHE A 147 -5.01 3.65 -11.52
CA PHE A 147 -5.70 2.39 -11.24
C PHE A 147 -6.69 2.53 -10.08
N ARG A 148 -6.27 3.17 -8.97
CA ARG A 148 -7.17 3.42 -7.83
C ARG A 148 -8.37 4.28 -8.22
N VAL A 149 -8.15 5.40 -8.91
CA VAL A 149 -9.24 6.30 -9.33
C VAL A 149 -10.24 5.56 -10.21
N LEU A 150 -9.74 4.79 -11.19
CA LEU A 150 -10.59 3.99 -12.08
C LEU A 150 -11.36 2.90 -11.33
N ALA A 151 -10.74 2.25 -10.34
CA ALA A 151 -11.41 1.25 -9.52
C ALA A 151 -12.60 1.84 -8.73
N TYR A 152 -12.42 3.00 -8.10
CA TYR A 152 -13.52 3.69 -7.42
C TYR A 152 -14.60 4.20 -8.38
N GLN A 153 -14.23 4.68 -9.57
CA GLN A 153 -15.20 5.09 -10.59
C GLN A 153 -16.02 3.93 -11.15
N ALA A 154 -15.53 2.70 -11.04
CA ALA A 154 -16.22 1.50 -11.48
C ALA A 154 -17.22 0.96 -10.45
N LEU A 155 -17.24 1.51 -9.23
CA LEU A 155 -18.29 1.20 -8.27
C LEU A 155 -19.62 1.79 -8.80
N VAL A 156 -20.54 0.89 -9.11
CA VAL A 156 -21.92 1.19 -9.45
C VAL A 156 -22.77 0.51 -8.39
N ASP A 157 -23.76 1.22 -7.86
CA ASP A 157 -24.64 0.74 -6.78
C ASP A 157 -25.18 -0.69 -7.01
#